data_AF-A0A7S4K950-F1
#
_entry.id   AF-A0A7S4K950-F1
#
_cell.length_a   1.000
_cell.length_b   1.000
_cell.length_c   1.000
_cell.angle_alpha   90.00
_cell.angle_beta   90.00
_cell.angle_gamma   90.00
#
_symmetry.space_group_name_H-M   'P 1'
#
loop_
_entity.id
_entity.type
_entity.pdbx_description
1 polymer ?
#
loop_
_entity_poly.entity_id
_entity_poly.type
_entity_poly.pdbx_seq_one_letter_code
_entity_poly.pdbx_strand_id
1 'polypeptide(L)'
;MKGRVVSPSAPREEDGTYWGYSTRLANSISAVFDEAPFEGGYDLKIGTSERGNETVDDKKFRLPTFRHALVVFGGVAGIEECVDADESLTLSGKDSHKLFDKWVNTCPFQGSRTIRTEEAILISLAKFRPFVAENKAHNPDGDTGKWGAEDDAVSFSDAAPSEESSEDDTEEET
;
A
#
# COMPACT_ATOMS: atom_id res chain seq x y z
N MET A 1 -25.75 -11.40 -28.94
CA MET A 1 -24.73 -10.40 -28.55
C MET A 1 -23.48 -10.62 -29.39
N LYS A 2 -22.80 -9.56 -29.85
CA LYS A 2 -21.49 -9.62 -30.53
C LYS A 2 -20.48 -8.84 -29.67
N GLY A 3 -19.24 -9.33 -29.56
CA GLY A 3 -18.16 -8.68 -28.81
C GLY A 3 -16.83 -8.76 -29.57
N ARG A 4 -15.86 -7.95 -29.18
CA ARG A 4 -14.49 -7.91 -29.72
C ARG A 4 -13.50 -8.18 -28.61
N VAL A 5 -12.53 -9.05 -28.86
CA VAL A 5 -11.41 -9.28 -27.92
C VAL A 5 -10.52 -8.04 -27.90
N VAL A 6 -10.18 -7.58 -26.70
CA VAL A 6 -9.29 -6.44 -26.45
C VAL A 6 -8.16 -6.86 -25.52
N SER A 7 -7.16 -5.99 -25.36
CA SER A 7 -6.10 -6.18 -24.37
C SER A 7 -6.71 -6.28 -22.97
N PRO A 8 -6.20 -7.16 -22.08
CA PRO A 8 -6.59 -7.17 -20.68
C PRO A 8 -6.37 -5.83 -19.95
N SER A 9 -5.47 -4.98 -20.46
CA SER A 9 -5.22 -3.64 -19.91
C SER A 9 -6.25 -2.59 -20.35
N ALA A 10 -7.02 -2.85 -21.41
CA ALA A 10 -7.91 -1.87 -22.02
C ALA A 10 -8.95 -1.28 -21.04
N PRO A 11 -9.63 -2.07 -20.16
CA PRO A 11 -10.53 -1.49 -19.17
C PRO A 11 -9.85 -0.46 -18.26
N ARG A 12 -8.63 -0.75 -17.79
CA ARG A 12 -7.89 0.17 -16.92
C ARG A 12 -7.40 1.42 -17.66
N GLU A 13 -6.94 1.27 -18.90
CA GLU A 13 -6.30 2.34 -19.67
C GLU A 13 -7.29 3.25 -20.39
N GLU A 14 -8.44 2.73 -20.84
CA GLU A 14 -9.43 3.48 -21.62
C GLU A 14 -10.52 4.11 -20.75
N ASP A 15 -11.00 3.46 -19.68
CA ASP A 15 -12.10 3.96 -18.84
C ASP A 15 -11.81 4.00 -17.33
N GLY A 16 -10.62 3.57 -16.91
CA GLY A 16 -10.18 3.63 -15.50
C GLY A 16 -10.72 2.50 -14.62
N THR A 17 -11.38 1.49 -15.18
CA THR A 17 -11.91 0.36 -14.42
C THR A 17 -10.80 -0.55 -13.91
N TYR A 18 -10.81 -0.86 -12.62
CA TYR A 18 -9.92 -1.88 -12.05
C TYR A 18 -10.27 -3.27 -12.60
N TRP A 19 -9.27 -3.94 -13.20
CA TRP A 19 -9.45 -5.23 -13.87
C TRP A 19 -8.66 -6.38 -13.24
N GLY A 20 -8.43 -6.29 -11.93
CA GLY A 20 -7.64 -7.27 -11.18
C GLY A 20 -6.13 -7.02 -11.24
N TYR A 21 -5.37 -8.05 -10.94
CA TYR A 21 -3.91 -8.05 -10.97
C TYR A 21 -3.38 -9.32 -11.64
N SER A 22 -2.18 -9.25 -12.20
CA SER A 22 -1.41 -10.41 -12.65
C SER A 22 -0.45 -10.86 -11.55
N THR A 23 -0.25 -12.17 -11.42
CA THR A 23 0.81 -12.72 -10.55
C THR A 23 2.04 -13.06 -11.37
N ARG A 24 3.22 -12.81 -10.79
CA ARG A 24 4.52 -13.17 -11.36
C ARG A 24 5.39 -13.74 -10.25
N LEU A 25 6.05 -14.86 -10.52
CA LEU A 25 7.07 -15.43 -9.64
C LEU A 25 8.42 -14.85 -10.03
N ALA A 26 9.20 -14.44 -9.04
CA ALA A 26 10.59 -14.00 -9.20
C ALA A 26 11.44 -14.85 -8.24
N ASN A 27 12.56 -15.40 -8.73
CA ASN A 27 13.39 -16.32 -7.96
C ASN A 27 14.40 -15.62 -7.04
N SER A 28 14.52 -14.30 -7.17
CA SER A 28 15.43 -13.45 -6.43
C SER A 28 14.90 -12.01 -6.40
N ILE A 29 15.47 -11.15 -5.55
CA ILE A 29 15.06 -9.75 -5.51
C ILE A 29 15.51 -8.99 -6.76
N SER A 30 16.67 -9.31 -7.34
CA SER A 30 17.12 -8.79 -8.64
C SER A 30 16.09 -9.08 -9.75
N ALA A 31 15.58 -10.31 -9.83
CA ALA A 31 14.57 -10.70 -10.82
C ALA A 31 13.23 -9.97 -10.65
N VAL A 32 12.92 -9.42 -9.46
CA VAL A 32 11.77 -8.53 -9.28
C VAL A 32 11.93 -7.29 -10.15
N PHE A 33 13.14 -6.73 -10.24
CA PHE A 33 13.41 -5.51 -11.00
C PHE A 33 13.70 -5.78 -12.48
N ASP A 34 14.59 -6.74 -12.78
CA ASP A 34 15.11 -6.97 -14.13
C ASP A 34 14.07 -7.58 -15.09
N GLU A 35 13.16 -8.40 -14.55
CA GLU A 35 12.11 -9.07 -15.31
C GLU A 35 10.76 -8.34 -15.22
N ALA A 36 10.79 -7.01 -15.09
CA ALA A 36 9.59 -6.18 -15.09
C ALA A 36 8.80 -6.35 -16.42
N PRO A 37 7.46 -6.47 -16.38
CA PRO A 37 6.64 -6.68 -17.59
C PRO A 37 6.40 -5.39 -18.40
N PHE A 38 7.09 -4.29 -18.04
CA PHE A 38 6.90 -2.97 -18.63
C PHE A 38 8.16 -2.55 -19.38
N GLU A 39 7.98 -1.95 -20.56
CA GLU A 39 9.09 -1.35 -21.29
C GLU A 39 9.69 -0.20 -20.48
N GLY A 40 11.00 -0.28 -20.18
CA GLY A 40 11.68 0.65 -19.27
C GLY A 40 11.55 0.30 -17.78
N GLY A 41 10.87 -0.81 -17.44
CA GLY A 41 10.75 -1.34 -16.09
C GLY A 41 9.93 -0.48 -15.14
N TYR A 42 10.19 -0.62 -13.84
CA TYR A 42 9.57 0.19 -12.80
C TYR A 42 10.35 1.50 -12.61
N ASP A 43 9.74 2.62 -13.03
CA ASP A 43 10.33 3.95 -12.97
C ASP A 43 10.22 4.61 -11.58
N LEU A 44 9.48 4.00 -10.66
CA LEU A 44 9.50 4.32 -9.23
C LEU A 44 9.51 3.04 -8.39
N LYS A 45 10.58 2.80 -7.64
CA LYS A 45 10.75 1.67 -6.72
C LYS A 45 10.72 2.16 -5.28
N ILE A 46 9.76 1.67 -4.50
CA ILE A 46 9.55 2.03 -3.10
C ILE A 46 9.76 0.77 -2.25
N GLY A 47 10.72 0.81 -1.34
CA GLY A 47 10.89 -0.24 -0.33
C GLY A 47 10.28 0.20 0.99
N THR A 48 9.51 -0.69 1.64
CA THR A 48 8.92 -0.40 2.95
C THR A 48 9.74 -1.00 4.08
N SER A 49 10.05 -0.20 5.11
CA SER A 49 10.77 -0.67 6.29
C SER A 49 10.51 0.22 7.49
N GLU A 50 10.50 -0.36 8.70
CA GLU A 50 10.50 0.41 9.96
C GLU A 50 11.72 1.35 10.05
N ARG A 51 12.83 0.99 9.38
CA ARG A 51 14.09 1.74 9.27
C ARG A 51 14.09 2.72 8.08
N GLY A 52 12.93 3.01 7.50
CA GLY A 52 12.76 3.99 6.43
C GLY A 52 13.35 5.35 6.80
N ASN A 53 14.04 6.01 5.86
CA ASN A 53 14.56 7.36 6.06
C ASN A 53 13.51 8.44 5.77
N GLU A 54 12.45 8.08 5.06
CA GLU A 54 11.26 8.91 4.85
C GLU A 54 10.06 8.31 5.59
N THR A 55 9.12 9.16 6.02
CA THR A 55 7.84 8.73 6.57
C THR A 55 6.68 9.34 5.81
N VAL A 56 5.64 8.55 5.54
CA VAL A 56 4.41 9.00 4.86
C VAL A 56 3.64 10.06 5.64
N ASP A 57 3.88 10.17 6.95
CA ASP A 57 3.23 11.15 7.81
C ASP A 57 3.95 12.52 7.82
N ASP A 58 5.13 12.62 7.20
CA ASP A 58 5.79 13.91 7.01
C ASP A 58 5.03 14.74 5.96
N LYS A 59 4.69 15.98 6.30
CA LYS A 59 4.06 16.94 5.37
C LYS A 59 4.87 17.18 4.10
N LYS A 60 6.18 16.92 4.11
CA LYS A 60 7.09 17.04 2.96
C LYS A 60 7.13 15.78 2.09
N PHE A 61 6.60 14.65 2.56
CA PHE A 61 6.60 13.41 1.80
C PHE A 61 5.84 13.58 0.49
N ARG A 62 6.49 13.28 -0.63
CA ARG A 62 5.90 13.33 -1.97
C ARG A 62 6.47 12.20 -2.80
N LEU A 63 5.66 11.63 -3.67
CA LEU A 63 6.14 10.72 -4.71
C LEU A 63 6.51 11.53 -5.96
N PRO A 64 7.61 11.21 -6.65
CA PRO A 64 7.88 11.78 -7.97
C PRO A 64 6.81 11.32 -8.96
N THR A 65 6.69 12.00 -10.10
CA THR A 65 5.82 11.52 -11.19
C THR A 65 6.33 10.19 -11.73
N PHE A 66 5.43 9.22 -11.91
CA PHE A 66 5.79 7.86 -12.37
C PHE A 66 4.72 7.27 -13.30
N ARG A 67 5.09 6.28 -14.11
CA ARG A 67 4.15 5.48 -14.91
C ARG A 67 3.94 4.08 -14.33
N HIS A 68 5.00 3.46 -13.81
CA HIS A 68 5.02 2.10 -13.28
C HIS A 68 5.71 2.07 -11.91
N ALA A 69 4.94 2.28 -10.84
CA ALA A 69 5.44 2.15 -9.48
C ALA A 69 5.48 0.68 -9.02
N LEU A 70 6.52 0.34 -8.26
CA LEU A 70 6.68 -0.91 -7.53
C LEU A 70 6.81 -0.60 -6.04
N VAL A 71 5.96 -1.22 -5.21
CA VAL A 71 6.08 -1.20 -3.75
C VAL A 71 6.52 -2.58 -3.29
N VAL A 72 7.65 -2.66 -2.60
CA VAL A 72 8.25 -3.91 -2.14
C VAL A 72 8.11 -4.02 -0.62
N PHE A 73 7.63 -5.18 -0.19
CA PHE A 73 7.45 -5.54 1.21
C PHE A 73 8.36 -6.70 1.57
N GLY A 74 8.99 -6.61 2.74
CA GLY A 74 9.81 -7.68 3.29
C GLY A 74 8.98 -8.72 4.05
N GLY A 75 9.62 -9.86 4.33
CA GLY A 75 9.12 -10.85 5.27
C GLY A 75 9.42 -10.47 6.73
N VAL A 76 9.44 -11.46 7.62
CA VAL A 76 9.70 -11.26 9.06
C VAL A 76 11.07 -10.60 9.32
N ALA A 77 12.09 -10.96 8.54
CA ALA A 77 13.42 -10.37 8.65
C ALA A 77 13.61 -9.10 7.80
N GLY A 78 12.55 -8.60 7.17
CA GLY A 78 12.61 -7.45 6.26
C GLY A 78 13.00 -7.83 4.83
N ILE A 79 13.36 -6.82 4.05
CA ILE A 79 13.80 -6.95 2.65
C ILE A 79 15.29 -7.35 2.63
N GLU A 80 16.00 -7.03 3.69
CA GLU A 80 17.43 -7.28 3.87
C GLU A 80 17.81 -8.74 3.69
N GLU A 81 16.98 -9.67 4.18
CA GLU A 81 17.23 -11.10 4.00
C GLU A 81 17.10 -11.54 2.54
N CYS A 82 16.20 -10.93 1.75
CA CYS A 82 16.11 -11.22 0.32
C CYS A 82 17.31 -10.69 -0.46
N VAL A 83 17.92 -9.59 0.00
CA VAL A 83 19.13 -9.02 -0.61
C VAL A 83 20.35 -9.87 -0.26
N ASP A 84 20.52 -10.26 1.01
CA ASP A 84 21.64 -11.12 1.42
C ASP A 84 21.58 -12.52 0.79
N ALA A 85 20.39 -13.02 0.46
CA ALA A 85 20.21 -14.31 -0.22
C ALA A 85 20.42 -14.27 -1.74
N ASP A 86 20.43 -13.08 -2.35
CA ASP A 86 20.59 -12.94 -3.80
C ASP A 86 22.07 -12.86 -4.17
N GLU A 87 22.66 -14.01 -4.54
CA GLU A 87 24.06 -14.14 -4.91
C GLU A 87 24.47 -13.28 -6.13
N SER A 88 23.51 -12.79 -6.93
CA SER A 88 23.80 -11.89 -8.04
C SER A 88 24.11 -10.46 -7.59
N LEU A 89 23.70 -10.10 -6.37
CA LEU A 89 23.93 -8.78 -5.80
C LEU A 89 25.23 -8.78 -4.99
N THR A 90 26.09 -7.80 -5.24
CA THR A 90 27.27 -7.52 -4.39
C THR A 90 26.92 -6.63 -3.19
N LEU A 91 25.63 -6.35 -2.99
CA LEU A 91 25.10 -5.45 -1.98
C LEU A 91 24.71 -6.25 -0.74
N SER A 92 25.11 -5.79 0.45
CA SER A 92 24.61 -6.39 1.69
C SER A 92 23.19 -5.92 2.00
N GLY A 93 22.40 -6.78 2.65
CA GLY A 93 21.07 -6.48 3.16
C GLY A 93 21.02 -5.18 3.97
N LYS A 94 22.04 -4.85 4.76
CA LYS A 94 22.09 -3.56 5.49
C LYS A 94 21.98 -2.32 4.57
N ASP A 95 22.41 -2.48 3.33
CA ASP A 95 22.38 -1.43 2.30
C ASP A 95 21.20 -1.58 1.34
N SER A 96 20.20 -2.42 1.63
CA SER A 96 19.02 -2.67 0.77
C SER A 96 18.32 -1.40 0.30
N HIS A 97 18.34 -0.34 1.12
CA HIS A 97 17.77 0.96 0.77
C HIS A 97 18.30 1.53 -0.56
N LYS A 98 19.53 1.15 -0.98
CA LYS A 98 20.16 1.59 -2.24
C LYS A 98 19.51 0.98 -3.49
N LEU A 99 18.69 -0.07 -3.35
CA LEU A 99 17.93 -0.66 -4.47
C LEU A 99 16.66 0.13 -4.82
N PHE A 100 16.26 1.07 -3.96
CA PHE A 100 14.99 1.76 -4.06
C PHE A 100 15.18 3.26 -4.27
N ASP A 101 14.27 3.86 -5.02
CA ASP A 101 14.20 5.32 -5.18
C ASP A 101 13.68 5.97 -3.88
N LYS A 102 12.84 5.24 -3.12
CA LYS A 102 12.37 5.63 -1.79
C LYS A 102 12.43 4.49 -0.80
N TRP A 103 12.83 4.81 0.43
CA TRP A 103 12.89 3.87 1.55
C TRP A 103 12.04 4.37 2.71
N VAL A 104 10.83 3.82 2.84
CA VAL A 104 9.73 4.49 3.54
C VAL A 104 9.26 3.69 4.76
N ASN A 105 9.11 4.39 5.89
CA ASN A 105 8.33 3.92 7.02
C ASN A 105 6.87 4.39 6.86
N THR A 106 5.95 3.45 6.72
CA THR A 106 4.53 3.72 6.48
C THR A 106 3.68 3.71 7.75
N CYS A 107 4.27 3.32 8.89
CA CYS A 107 3.63 3.28 10.20
C CYS A 107 4.61 3.75 11.28
N PRO A 108 4.96 5.05 11.31
CA PRO A 108 5.79 5.58 12.40
C PRO A 108 5.06 5.40 13.74
N PHE A 109 5.83 5.20 14.81
CA PHE A 109 5.31 4.95 16.16
C PHE A 109 4.41 3.71 16.27
N GLN A 110 4.69 2.66 15.47
CA GLN A 110 3.99 1.39 15.59
C GLN A 110 4.01 0.87 17.04
N GLY A 111 2.85 0.44 17.53
CA GLY A 111 2.69 -0.06 18.90
C GLY A 111 3.11 -1.52 19.09
N SER A 112 3.42 -2.23 18.00
CA SER A 112 3.91 -3.60 18.00
C SER A 112 5.40 -3.65 17.65
N ARG A 113 6.09 -4.71 18.10
CA ARG A 113 7.47 -4.97 17.67
C ARG A 113 7.56 -5.27 16.17
N THR A 114 6.53 -5.91 15.62
CA THR A 114 6.48 -6.34 14.23
C THR A 114 5.09 -6.09 13.68
N ILE A 115 5.03 -5.52 12.49
CA ILE A 115 3.83 -5.49 11.65
C ILE A 115 3.99 -6.61 10.64
N ARG A 116 3.05 -7.55 10.59
CA ARG A 116 3.12 -8.65 9.63
C ARG A 116 2.95 -8.13 8.20
N THR A 117 3.52 -8.82 7.22
CA THR A 117 3.53 -8.35 5.82
C THR A 117 2.11 -8.06 5.30
N GLU A 118 1.13 -8.90 5.63
CA GLU A 118 -0.28 -8.70 5.26
C GLU A 118 -0.92 -7.45 5.87
N GLU A 119 -0.52 -7.07 7.09
CA GLU A 119 -0.95 -5.82 7.75
C GLU A 119 -0.24 -4.62 7.11
N ALA A 120 1.06 -4.76 6.86
CA ALA A 120 1.89 -3.73 6.26
C ALA A 120 1.42 -3.34 4.84
N ILE A 121 0.98 -4.30 4.04
CA ILE A 121 0.42 -4.05 2.70
C ILE A 121 -0.77 -3.09 2.80
N LEU A 122 -1.75 -3.40 3.65
CA LEU A 122 -2.96 -2.60 3.80
C LEU A 122 -2.66 -1.19 4.32
N ILE A 123 -1.84 -1.08 5.37
CA ILE A 123 -1.44 0.21 5.95
C ILE A 123 -0.73 1.07 4.89
N SER A 124 0.25 0.49 4.21
CA SER A 124 1.09 1.20 3.26
C SER A 124 0.30 1.67 2.05
N LEU A 125 -0.52 0.81 1.45
CA LEU A 125 -1.33 1.19 0.28
C LEU A 125 -2.40 2.24 0.63
N ALA A 126 -3.00 2.16 1.82
CA ALA A 126 -3.92 3.21 2.29
C ALA A 126 -3.21 4.56 2.46
N LYS A 127 -2.01 4.56 3.04
CA LYS A 127 -1.18 5.77 3.21
C LYS A 127 -0.62 6.31 1.89
N PHE A 128 -0.32 5.45 0.92
CA PHE A 128 0.15 5.87 -0.40
C PHE A 128 -0.95 6.38 -1.32
N ARG A 129 -2.21 5.95 -1.13
CA ARG A 129 -3.36 6.34 -1.97
C ARG A 129 -3.42 7.83 -2.32
N PRO A 130 -3.33 8.80 -1.38
CA PRO A 130 -3.38 10.22 -1.73
C PRO A 130 -2.24 10.63 -2.67
N PHE A 131 -1.01 10.16 -2.41
CA PHE A 131 0.15 10.50 -3.24
C PHE A 131 0.11 9.84 -4.63
N VAL A 132 -0.45 8.63 -4.71
CA VAL A 132 -0.69 7.95 -5.99
C VAL A 132 -1.82 8.63 -6.78
N ALA A 133 -2.87 9.11 -6.10
CA ALA A 133 -3.95 9.86 -6.75
C ALA A 133 -3.47 11.24 -7.25
N GLU A 134 -2.51 11.86 -6.56
CA GLU A 134 -1.84 13.09 -6.99
C GLU A 134 -0.88 12.87 -8.17
N ASN A 135 -0.55 11.62 -8.52
CA ASN A 135 0.34 11.31 -9.62
C ASN A 135 -0.32 11.66 -10.96
N LYS A 136 -0.10 12.90 -11.40
CA LYS A 136 -0.45 13.39 -12.73
C LYS A 136 0.53 12.86 -13.77
N ALA A 137 0.52 11.56 -14.02
CA ALA A 137 1.19 11.02 -15.20
C ALA A 137 0.43 11.46 -16.45
N HIS A 138 1.17 11.85 -17.50
CA HIS A 138 0.67 12.32 -18.80
C HIS A 138 -0.52 11.48 -19.32
N ASN A 139 -1.72 12.04 -19.29
CA ASN A 139 -2.81 11.65 -20.17
C ASN A 139 -3.33 12.92 -20.85
N PRO A 140 -2.85 13.27 -22.06
CA PRO A 140 -3.33 14.45 -22.76
C PRO A 140 -4.80 14.37 -23.17
N ASP A 141 -5.42 13.18 -23.16
CA ASP A 141 -6.78 12.93 -23.67
C ASP A 141 -7.72 12.23 -22.66
N GLY A 142 -7.30 12.06 -21.40
CA GLY A 142 -8.10 11.36 -20.38
C GLY A 142 -9.02 12.29 -19.63
N ASP A 143 -10.33 12.18 -19.90
CA ASP A 143 -11.37 12.72 -19.02
C ASP A 143 -11.12 12.23 -17.59
N THR A 144 -10.87 13.17 -16.68
CA THR A 144 -10.73 12.87 -15.27
C THR A 144 -12.12 12.50 -14.76
N GLY A 145 -12.45 11.21 -14.83
CA GLY A 145 -13.62 10.65 -14.15
C GLY A 145 -13.62 11.14 -12.71
N LYS A 146 -14.61 11.99 -12.38
CA LYS A 146 -14.75 12.57 -11.05
C LYS A 146 -14.86 11.42 -10.05
N TRP A 147 -13.82 11.21 -9.24
CA TRP A 147 -13.97 10.49 -7.99
C TRP A 147 -14.79 11.39 -7.07
N GLY A 148 -16.11 11.23 -7.10
CA GLY A 148 -17.03 11.88 -6.19
C GLY A 148 -16.77 11.37 -4.78
N ALA A 149 -16.08 12.17 -3.97
CA ALA A 149 -16.19 12.09 -2.52
C ALA A 149 -17.33 13.03 -2.11
N GLU A 150 -18.56 12.54 -2.17
CA GLU A 150 -19.60 13.02 -1.26
C GLU A 150 -19.49 12.13 -0.02
N ASP A 151 -18.73 12.61 0.96
CA ASP A 151 -18.72 12.01 2.29
C ASP A 151 -20.03 12.40 2.97
N ASP A 152 -21.08 11.60 2.76
CA ASP A 152 -22.22 11.61 3.67
C ASP A 152 -21.72 11.11 5.03
N ALA A 153 -21.44 12.06 5.92
CA ALA A 153 -21.00 11.78 7.27
C ALA A 153 -22.09 10.96 8.00
N VAL A 154 -21.86 9.66 8.13
CA VAL A 154 -22.71 8.78 8.94
C VAL A 154 -22.46 9.13 10.41
N SER A 155 -23.41 9.80 11.05
CA SER A 155 -23.36 10.08 12.47
C SER A 155 -23.71 8.81 13.26
N PHE A 156 -22.73 8.25 13.97
CA PHE A 156 -23.01 7.27 15.01
C PHE A 156 -23.44 8.02 16.27
N SER A 157 -24.70 7.89 16.66
CA SER A 157 -25.15 8.35 17.98
C SER A 157 -24.65 7.37 19.03
N ASP A 158 -23.74 7.80 19.90
CA ASP A 158 -23.44 7.09 21.15
C ASP A 158 -24.70 7.13 22.02
N ALA A 159 -25.50 6.06 21.98
CA ALA A 159 -26.51 5.84 22.99
C ALA A 159 -25.77 5.43 24.28
N ALA A 160 -25.88 6.25 25.32
CA ALA A 160 -25.33 5.93 26.63
C ALA A 160 -25.84 4.55 27.10
N PRO A 161 -25.01 3.74 27.79
CA PRO A 161 -25.46 2.49 28.37
C PRO A 161 -26.62 2.78 29.34
N SER A 162 -27.74 2.09 29.16
CA SER A 162 -28.86 2.16 30.10
C SER A 162 -28.41 1.56 31.45
N GLU A 163 -28.49 2.34 32.52
CA GLU A 163 -28.38 1.82 33.88
C GLU A 163 -29.63 1.00 34.19
N GLU A 164 -29.54 -0.33 34.07
CA GLU A 164 -30.50 -1.21 34.74
C GLU A 164 -30.17 -1.20 36.23
N SER A 165 -31.02 -0.54 37.03
CA SER A 165 -31.01 -0.65 38.48
C SER A 165 -31.59 -2.01 38.88
N SER A 166 -30.76 -2.89 39.44
CA SER A 166 -31.25 -4.06 40.18
C SER A 166 -31.79 -3.58 41.53
N GLU A 167 -33.11 -3.60 41.69
CA GLU A 167 -33.76 -3.53 43.00
C GLU A 167 -33.50 -4.87 43.72
N ASP A 168 -32.79 -4.82 44.84
CA ASP A 168 -32.50 -5.94 45.72
C ASP A 168 -33.62 -5.99 46.77
N ASP A 169 -34.53 -6.96 46.64
CA ASP A 169 -35.60 -7.22 47.60
C ASP A 169 -35.00 -7.85 48.87
N THR A 170 -34.69 -7.02 49.86
CA THR A 170 -34.48 -7.50 51.23
C THR A 170 -35.83 -7.78 51.88
N GLU A 171 -36.27 -9.04 51.85
CA GLU A 171 -37.32 -9.52 52.75
C GLU A 171 -36.77 -9.64 54.18
N GLU A 172 -37.35 -8.85 55.07
CA GLU A 172 -37.14 -8.87 56.53
C GLU A 172 -38.08 -9.94 57.12
N GLU A 173 -37.56 -11.11 57.54
CA GLU A 173 -38.31 -12.05 58.39
C GLU A 173 -38.03 -11.75 59.88
N THR A 174 -39.13 -11.54 60.60
CA THR A 174 -39.28 -11.36 62.05
C THR A 174 -39.05 -12.65 62.84
#